data_AF-A0A2V5RKW7-F1
#
_entry.id   AF-A0A2V5RKW7-F1
#
_cell.length_a   1.000
_cell.length_b   1.000
_cell.length_c   1.000
_cell.angle_alpha   90.00
_cell.angle_beta   90.00
_cell.angle_gamma   90.00
#
_symmetry.space_group_name_H-M   'P 1'
#
loop_
_entity.id
_entity.type
_entity.pdbx_description
1 polymer ?
#
loop_
_entity_poly.entity_id
_entity_poly.type
_entity_poly.pdbx_seq_one_letter_code
_entity_poly.pdbx_strand_id
1 'polypeptide(L)'
;MDHPIICFGQQPCGFFPKRFLFAKILTARRLQKEIGGEIVFFFHDSDHDPRETITIVRERNTNREVALNFQFENRIQKQFSPLYAKRVLPEWHQKTARQLPNYAPPSPLVAHFKETKCSNVADFCLEMYMRMGLLEGVRVQRSSAPDFRARAVAVSDYFVDQRYEGEIVRARYRDGKLLLHKGGDRFLEIRGGEFGPEQISPTRDTRFRWMQSVIRCTHYIAGASEQDYINEADTPEVKFIKRDNISDSGKAYIEL
;
A
#
# COMPACT_ATOMS: atom_id res chain seq x y z
N MET A 1 -21.31 13.68 -20.50
CA MET A 1 -20.02 13.02 -20.76
C MET A 1 -19.46 12.63 -19.42
N ASP A 2 -19.36 11.34 -19.13
CA ASP A 2 -18.88 10.86 -17.83
C ASP A 2 -17.42 11.28 -17.65
N HIS A 3 -17.11 11.86 -16.48
CA HIS A 3 -15.77 12.28 -16.12
C HIS A 3 -14.91 11.03 -15.84
N PRO A 4 -13.87 10.73 -16.63
CA PRO A 4 -13.09 9.51 -16.44
C PRO A 4 -12.43 9.46 -15.07
N ILE A 5 -12.52 8.30 -14.41
CA ILE A 5 -11.78 8.00 -13.18
C ILE A 5 -10.70 6.98 -13.55
N ILE A 6 -9.43 7.41 -13.46
CA ILE A 6 -8.23 6.62 -13.73
C ILE A 6 -7.67 6.15 -12.39
N CYS A 7 -7.82 4.87 -12.08
CA CYS A 7 -7.43 4.31 -10.80
C CYS A 7 -6.21 3.39 -10.90
N PHE A 8 -5.42 3.35 -9.84
CA PHE A 8 -4.43 2.29 -9.62
C PHE A 8 -4.35 1.96 -8.14
N GLY A 9 -4.10 0.70 -7.81
CA GLY A 9 -3.96 0.23 -6.43
C GLY A 9 -2.50 -0.06 -6.08
N GLN A 10 -2.09 0.22 -4.84
CA GLN A 10 -0.80 -0.27 -4.30
C GLN A 10 -0.77 -0.21 -2.78
N GLN A 11 -0.15 -1.21 -2.16
CA GLN A 11 0.23 -1.18 -0.74
C GLN A 11 1.34 -0.15 -0.48
N PRO A 12 1.55 0.32 0.76
CA PRO A 12 2.82 0.93 1.14
C PRO A 12 3.98 0.02 0.69
N CYS A 13 4.84 0.54 -0.19
CA CYS A 13 5.84 -0.28 -0.90
C CYS A 13 7.25 0.29 -0.77
N GLY A 14 7.63 0.64 0.46
CA GLY A 14 8.92 1.26 0.80
C GLY A 14 8.76 2.74 1.15
N PHE A 15 9.60 3.27 2.03
CA PHE A 15 9.57 4.70 2.36
C PHE A 15 10.03 5.56 1.18
N PHE A 16 10.86 5.00 0.30
CA PHE A 16 10.92 5.43 -1.10
C PHE A 16 10.12 4.40 -1.91
N PRO A 17 9.15 4.83 -2.72
CA PRO A 17 8.25 3.91 -3.40
C PRO A 17 9.01 3.03 -4.36
N LYS A 18 8.60 1.77 -4.50
CA LYS A 18 9.14 0.89 -5.56
C LYS A 18 8.88 1.50 -6.94
N ARG A 19 9.81 1.33 -7.86
CA ARG A 19 9.77 1.85 -9.24
C ARG A 19 8.51 1.45 -10.00
N PHE A 20 7.92 0.28 -9.72
CA PHE A 20 6.64 -0.08 -10.33
C PHE A 20 5.48 0.84 -9.94
N LEU A 21 5.49 1.44 -8.73
CA LEU A 21 4.44 2.38 -8.30
C LEU A 21 4.62 3.69 -9.06
N PHE A 22 5.86 4.16 -9.17
CA PHE A 22 6.20 5.30 -10.02
C PHE A 22 5.74 5.09 -11.47
N ALA A 23 5.96 3.90 -12.03
CA ALA A 23 5.47 3.57 -13.38
C ALA A 23 3.94 3.64 -13.48
N LYS A 24 3.19 3.14 -12.49
CA LYS A 24 1.71 3.28 -12.45
C LYS A 24 1.29 4.76 -12.46
N ILE A 25 1.97 5.60 -11.69
CA ILE A 25 1.71 7.05 -11.61
C ILE A 25 1.98 7.72 -12.98
N LEU A 26 3.10 7.40 -13.63
CA LEU A 26 3.42 7.93 -14.96
C LEU A 26 2.39 7.51 -16.00
N THR A 27 2.00 6.24 -16.01
CA THR A 27 0.95 5.73 -16.91
C THR A 27 -0.37 6.45 -16.67
N ALA A 28 -0.73 6.72 -15.41
CA ALA A 28 -1.96 7.45 -15.06
C ALA A 28 -1.93 8.87 -15.58
N ARG A 29 -0.81 9.58 -15.37
CA ARG A 29 -0.63 10.96 -15.84
C ARG A 29 -0.63 11.03 -17.36
N ARG A 30 0.00 10.07 -18.05
CA ARG A 30 -0.04 9.98 -19.51
C ARG A 30 -1.48 9.79 -20.00
N LEU A 31 -2.20 8.81 -19.44
CA LEU A 31 -3.59 8.56 -19.81
C LEU A 31 -4.49 9.77 -19.52
N GLN A 32 -4.34 10.43 -18.37
CA GLN A 32 -5.09 11.63 -18.03
C GLN A 32 -4.87 12.77 -19.04
N LYS A 33 -3.66 12.92 -19.61
CA LYS A 33 -3.42 13.89 -20.68
C LYS A 33 -4.14 13.53 -21.97
N GLU A 34 -4.36 12.24 -22.24
CA GLU A 34 -5.05 11.74 -23.44
C GLU A 34 -6.57 11.86 -23.31
N ILE A 35 -7.16 11.54 -22.15
CA ILE A 35 -8.62 11.41 -21.98
C ILE A 35 -9.24 12.38 -20.95
N GLY A 36 -8.43 13.18 -20.27
CA GLY A 36 -8.87 13.99 -19.12
C GLY A 36 -9.18 13.14 -17.88
N GLY A 37 -10.02 13.68 -17.00
CA GLY A 37 -10.50 12.97 -15.81
C GLY A 37 -9.66 13.16 -14.54
N GLU A 38 -9.99 12.40 -13.51
CA GLU A 38 -9.27 12.39 -12.22
C GLU A 38 -8.40 11.13 -12.08
N ILE A 39 -7.25 11.28 -11.42
CA ILE A 39 -6.41 10.15 -11.03
C ILE A 39 -6.69 9.80 -9.57
N VAL A 40 -6.96 8.51 -9.33
CA VAL A 40 -7.21 7.97 -7.99
C VAL A 40 -6.15 6.93 -7.64
N PHE A 41 -5.43 7.18 -6.55
CA PHE A 41 -4.56 6.18 -5.95
C PHE A 41 -5.29 5.46 -4.82
N PHE A 42 -5.62 4.19 -5.04
CA PHE A 42 -6.16 3.34 -3.99
C PHE A 42 -5.02 2.73 -3.16
N PHE A 43 -4.78 3.33 -1.99
CA PHE A 43 -3.71 2.99 -1.08
C PHE A 43 -4.11 1.83 -0.16
N HIS A 44 -3.55 0.65 -0.41
CA HIS A 44 -3.88 -0.60 0.28
C HIS A 44 -3.16 -0.76 1.63
N ASP A 45 -3.27 0.24 2.50
CA ASP A 45 -2.66 0.28 3.82
C ASP A 45 -3.29 -0.64 4.88
N SER A 46 -4.42 -1.27 4.57
CA SER A 46 -4.99 -2.36 5.38
C SER A 46 -4.21 -3.64 5.23
N ASP A 47 -3.40 -3.82 4.19
CA ASP A 47 -2.57 -5.01 4.13
C ASP A 47 -1.57 -5.07 5.30
N HIS A 48 -1.14 -6.26 5.71
CA HIS A 48 -0.28 -6.43 6.89
C HIS A 48 1.13 -6.93 6.55
N ASP A 49 1.44 -7.23 5.29
CA ASP A 49 2.75 -7.81 4.92
C ASP A 49 3.89 -6.78 5.05
N PRO A 50 4.80 -6.94 6.04
CA PRO A 50 5.91 -6.01 6.23
C PRO A 50 6.99 -6.13 5.15
N ARG A 51 6.96 -7.18 4.30
CA ARG A 51 7.93 -7.35 3.21
C ARG A 51 7.68 -6.35 2.09
N GLU A 52 6.45 -5.86 1.95
CA GLU A 52 6.14 -4.88 0.93
C GLU A 52 6.85 -3.55 1.18
N THR A 53 7.08 -3.19 2.44
CA THR A 53 7.75 -1.94 2.82
C THR A 53 9.28 -1.99 2.76
N ILE A 54 9.86 -3.09 2.27
CA ILE A 54 11.29 -3.16 2.01
C ILE A 54 11.66 -2.17 0.91
N THR A 55 12.56 -1.25 1.24
CA THR A 55 13.14 -0.24 0.36
C THR A 55 14.50 -0.73 -0.10
N ILE A 56 14.59 -1.20 -1.34
CA ILE A 56 15.84 -1.69 -1.94
C ILE A 56 16.56 -0.51 -2.61
N VAL A 57 17.76 -0.19 -2.15
CA VAL A 57 18.60 0.91 -2.66
C VAL A 57 20.00 0.40 -3.05
N ARG A 58 20.74 1.17 -3.84
CA ARG A 58 22.13 0.90 -4.16
C ARG A 58 23.04 1.86 -3.41
N GLU A 59 24.08 1.34 -2.79
CA GLU A 59 25.13 2.17 -2.19
C GLU A 59 25.90 2.91 -3.29
N ARG A 60 26.05 4.22 -3.13
CA ARG A 60 26.62 5.11 -4.15
C ARG A 60 28.08 4.78 -4.49
N ASN A 61 28.85 4.30 -3.51
CA ASN A 61 30.29 4.06 -3.67
C ASN A 61 30.61 2.65 -4.19
N THR A 62 29.81 1.65 -3.84
CA THR A 62 30.11 0.23 -4.15
C THR A 62 29.13 -0.37 -5.16
N ASN A 63 28.04 0.35 -5.45
CA ASN A 63 26.89 -0.13 -6.22
C ASN A 63 26.20 -1.37 -5.63
N ARG A 64 26.52 -1.75 -4.38
CA ARG A 64 25.93 -2.90 -3.70
C ARG A 64 24.49 -2.62 -3.32
N GLU A 65 23.62 -3.60 -3.55
CA GLU A 65 22.21 -3.50 -3.16
C GLU A 65 22.02 -3.77 -1.67
N VAL A 66 21.18 -2.94 -1.05
CA VAL A 66 20.84 -3.03 0.37
C VAL A 66 19.32 -2.95 0.51
N ALA A 67 18.76 -3.84 1.32
CA ALA A 67 17.36 -3.84 1.70
C ALA A 67 17.20 -3.13 3.05
N LEU A 68 16.55 -1.97 3.05
CA LEU A 68 16.18 -1.23 4.25
C LEU A 68 14.71 -1.47 4.56
N ASN A 69 14.34 -1.66 5.82
CA ASN A 69 12.93 -1.75 6.21
C ASN A 69 12.72 -1.08 7.57
N PHE A 70 11.46 -0.83 7.91
CA PHE A 70 11.05 -0.40 9.24
C PHE A 70 11.46 -1.43 10.30
N GLN A 71 11.88 -0.92 11.46
CA GLN A 71 11.90 -1.72 12.67
C GLN A 71 10.49 -1.68 13.27
N PHE A 72 9.98 -2.85 13.66
CA PHE A 72 8.65 -2.97 14.25
C PHE A 72 8.76 -3.02 15.77
N GLU A 73 7.85 -2.35 16.46
CA GLU A 73 7.80 -2.31 17.93
C GLU A 73 7.88 -3.70 18.55
N ASN A 74 7.07 -4.63 18.03
CA ASN A 74 6.95 -5.97 18.58
C ASN A 74 6.58 -6.98 17.49
N ARG A 75 6.61 -8.26 17.88
CA ARG A 75 6.32 -9.38 16.99
C ARG A 75 4.88 -9.36 16.46
N ILE A 76 3.92 -8.94 17.27
CA ILE A 76 2.49 -8.88 16.89
C ILE A 76 2.33 -7.88 15.76
N GLN A 77 2.90 -6.68 15.91
CA GLN A 77 2.87 -5.69 14.84
C GLN A 77 3.51 -6.17 13.57
N LYS A 78 4.71 -6.76 13.68
CA LYS A 78 5.42 -7.29 12.51
C LYS A 78 4.56 -8.31 11.75
N GLN A 79 3.94 -9.25 12.47
CA GLN A 79 3.27 -10.39 11.85
C GLN A 79 1.82 -10.14 11.44
N PHE A 80 1.06 -9.38 12.23
CA PHE A 80 -0.40 -9.39 12.16
C PHE A 80 -1.02 -8.01 12.00
N SER A 81 -0.35 -6.94 12.45
CA SER A 81 -0.94 -5.60 12.35
C SER A 81 -0.97 -5.10 10.90
N PRO A 82 -2.08 -4.50 10.46
CA PRO A 82 -2.12 -3.81 9.17
C PRO A 82 -1.10 -2.67 9.14
N LEU A 83 -0.63 -2.29 7.95
CA LEU A 83 0.45 -1.31 7.77
C LEU A 83 0.12 0.07 8.36
N TYR A 84 -1.16 0.46 8.38
CA TYR A 84 -1.61 1.70 9.04
C TYR A 84 -1.51 1.66 10.58
N ALA A 85 -1.39 0.48 11.18
CA ALA A 85 -1.26 0.29 12.63
C ALA A 85 0.17 -0.06 13.09
N LYS A 86 1.09 -0.37 12.17
CA LYS A 86 2.50 -0.63 12.50
C LYS A 86 3.19 0.68 12.84
N ARG A 87 3.71 0.81 14.07
CA ARG A 87 4.35 2.04 14.56
C ARG A 87 5.73 2.26 13.91
N VAL A 88 6.07 3.53 13.70
CA VAL A 88 7.42 3.96 13.32
C VAL A 88 8.20 4.30 14.58
N LEU A 89 9.31 3.60 14.80
CA LEU A 89 10.15 3.81 15.97
C LEU A 89 11.08 5.03 15.79
N PRO A 90 11.15 5.97 16.75
CA PRO A 90 12.00 7.16 16.63
C PRO A 90 13.50 6.84 16.42
N GLU A 91 14.01 5.83 17.10
CA GLU A 91 15.40 5.38 16.99
C GLU A 91 15.70 4.77 15.61
N TRP A 92 14.73 4.07 15.02
CA TRP A 92 14.82 3.59 13.64
C TRP A 92 14.90 4.76 12.66
N HIS A 93 14.03 5.77 12.85
CA HIS A 93 14.00 6.96 11.98
C HIS A 93 15.33 7.69 12.02
N GLN A 94 15.87 7.96 13.21
CA GLN A 94 17.16 8.61 13.40
C GLN A 94 18.33 7.81 12.80
N LYS A 95 18.38 6.50 13.07
CA LYS A 95 19.44 5.62 12.56
C LYS A 95 19.42 5.55 11.04
N THR A 96 18.25 5.36 10.44
CA THR A 96 18.10 5.27 8.98
C THR A 96 18.48 6.61 8.34
N ALA A 97 17.99 7.73 8.87
CA ALA A 97 18.32 9.07 8.35
C ALA A 97 19.82 9.37 8.30
N ARG A 98 20.61 8.86 9.25
CA ARG A 98 22.08 9.00 9.25
C ARG A 98 22.77 8.22 8.13
N GLN A 99 22.17 7.12 7.68
CA GLN A 99 22.72 6.23 6.67
C GLN A 99 22.29 6.61 5.25
N LEU A 100 21.14 7.29 5.08
CA LEU A 100 20.57 7.63 3.78
C LEU A 100 21.50 8.37 2.80
N PRO A 101 22.42 9.27 3.22
CA PRO A 101 23.37 9.90 2.29
C PRO A 101 24.26 8.93 1.50
N ASN A 102 24.42 7.68 1.98
CA ASN A 102 25.15 6.62 1.28
C ASN A 102 24.36 6.03 0.10
N TYR A 103 23.04 6.25 0.06
CA TYR A 103 22.10 5.59 -0.86
C TYR A 103 21.35 6.56 -1.76
N ALA A 104 21.04 7.76 -1.27
CA ALA A 104 20.28 8.77 -1.99
C ALA A 104 21.06 10.11 -2.02
N PRO A 105 20.83 10.95 -3.05
CA PRO A 105 21.32 12.32 -3.05
C PRO A 105 20.93 13.07 -1.76
N PRO A 106 21.84 13.84 -1.14
CA PRO A 106 21.57 14.55 0.12
C PRO A 106 20.36 15.49 0.07
N SER A 107 20.02 16.02 -1.10
CA SER A 107 18.84 16.85 -1.32
C SER A 107 18.15 16.40 -2.62
N PRO A 108 16.80 16.37 -2.66
CA PRO A 108 15.88 16.70 -1.56
C PRO A 108 15.46 15.48 -0.72
N LEU A 109 15.78 14.25 -1.15
CA LEU A 109 15.25 13.01 -0.55
C LEU A 109 15.61 12.79 0.92
N VAL A 110 16.87 13.02 1.30
CA VAL A 110 17.30 12.83 2.69
C VAL A 110 16.65 13.87 3.61
N ALA A 111 16.43 15.09 3.11
CA ALA A 111 15.71 16.14 3.84
C ALA A 111 14.25 15.74 4.07
N HIS A 112 13.53 15.33 3.02
CA HIS A 112 12.15 14.85 3.13
C HIS A 112 12.00 13.69 4.13
N PHE A 113 12.93 12.74 4.11
CA PHE A 113 12.92 11.64 5.09
C PHE A 113 13.09 12.15 6.52
N LYS A 114 14.04 13.06 6.77
CA LYS A 114 14.28 13.64 8.10
C LYS A 114 13.07 14.42 8.62
N GLU A 115 12.36 15.11 7.73
CA GLU A 115 11.18 15.93 8.05
C GLU A 115 9.90 15.10 8.25
N THR A 116 9.84 13.89 7.69
CA THR A 116 8.68 13.00 7.86
C THR A 116 8.59 12.49 9.30
N LYS A 117 7.53 12.84 10.02
CA LYS A 117 7.30 12.52 11.45
C LYS A 117 6.08 11.64 11.72
N CYS A 118 5.57 10.94 10.70
CA CYS A 118 4.41 10.08 10.85
C CYS A 118 4.65 8.94 11.86
N SER A 119 3.64 8.62 12.66
CA SER A 119 3.73 7.64 13.74
C SER A 119 3.52 6.19 13.29
N ASN A 120 3.02 5.96 12.07
CA ASN A 120 2.83 4.64 11.50
C ASN A 120 3.40 4.52 10.08
N VAL A 121 3.64 3.28 9.68
CA VAL A 121 4.34 2.91 8.44
C VAL A 121 3.61 3.37 7.19
N ALA A 122 2.28 3.22 7.15
CA ALA A 122 1.50 3.63 5.98
C ALA A 122 1.54 5.14 5.77
N ASP A 123 1.31 5.91 6.84
CA ASP A 123 1.36 7.38 6.78
C ASP A 123 2.77 7.87 6.46
N PHE A 124 3.81 7.23 7.01
CA PHE A 124 5.20 7.57 6.70
C PHE A 124 5.50 7.40 5.20
N CYS A 125 5.08 6.27 4.61
CA CYS A 125 5.27 6.04 3.18
C CYS A 125 4.48 7.05 2.35
N LEU A 126 3.21 7.30 2.70
CA LEU A 126 2.37 8.23 1.96
C LEU A 126 2.92 9.67 2.01
N GLU A 127 3.35 10.13 3.19
CA GLU A 127 3.98 11.44 3.39
C GLU A 127 5.26 11.58 2.57
N MET A 128 6.10 10.53 2.53
CA MET A 128 7.26 10.52 1.65
C MET A 128 6.87 10.67 0.18
N TYR A 129 5.85 9.94 -0.30
CA TYR A 129 5.43 10.01 -1.70
C TYR A 129 4.87 11.40 -2.06
N MET A 130 4.18 12.05 -1.11
CA MET A 130 3.70 13.42 -1.25
C MET A 130 4.86 14.42 -1.31
N ARG A 131 5.83 14.34 -0.38
CA ARG A 131 7.01 15.22 -0.37
C ARG A 131 7.87 15.07 -1.63
N MET A 132 7.90 13.87 -2.21
CA MET A 132 8.56 13.58 -3.49
C MET A 132 7.79 14.12 -4.72
N GLY A 133 6.65 14.81 -4.56
CA GLY A 133 5.86 15.35 -5.68
C GLY A 133 5.13 14.30 -6.52
N LEU A 134 5.14 13.04 -6.09
CA LEU A 134 4.59 11.94 -6.89
C LEU A 134 3.07 11.93 -6.93
N LEU A 135 2.43 12.52 -5.92
CA LEU A 135 0.98 12.49 -5.73
C LEU A 135 0.30 13.84 -6.02
N GLU A 136 1.00 14.79 -6.62
CA GLU A 136 0.40 16.02 -7.12
C GLU A 136 -0.71 15.70 -8.14
N GLY A 137 -1.91 16.27 -7.89
CA GLY A 137 -3.10 16.03 -8.71
C GLY A 137 -3.72 14.63 -8.55
N VAL A 138 -3.28 13.83 -7.57
CA VAL A 138 -3.78 12.47 -7.34
C VAL A 138 -4.66 12.43 -6.10
N ARG A 139 -5.91 11.96 -6.24
CA ARG A 139 -6.81 11.71 -5.12
C ARG A 139 -6.44 10.40 -4.44
N VAL A 140 -6.07 10.44 -3.17
CA VAL A 140 -5.76 9.22 -2.40
C VAL A 140 -7.03 8.67 -1.75
N GLN A 141 -7.27 7.38 -1.90
CA GLN A 141 -8.33 6.62 -1.20
C GLN A 141 -7.69 5.51 -0.40
N ARG A 142 -7.91 5.48 0.92
CA ARG A 142 -7.26 4.51 1.81
C ARG A 142 -8.17 3.31 2.02
N SER A 143 -7.62 2.11 1.87
CA SER A 143 -8.34 0.89 2.22
C SER A 143 -8.67 0.79 3.71
N SER A 144 -7.92 1.49 4.57
CA SER A 144 -8.13 1.53 6.02
C SER A 144 -9.19 2.52 6.48
N ALA A 145 -9.64 3.43 5.60
CA ALA A 145 -10.55 4.49 5.99
C ALA A 145 -11.93 3.92 6.35
N PRO A 146 -12.44 4.15 7.58
CA PRO A 146 -13.73 3.62 8.03
C PRO A 146 -14.90 3.95 7.09
N ASP A 147 -14.93 5.16 6.55
CA ASP A 147 -15.98 5.62 5.61
C ASP A 147 -15.88 4.96 4.24
N PHE A 148 -14.68 4.64 3.76
CA PHE A 148 -14.49 3.85 2.55
C PHE A 148 -15.04 2.45 2.77
N ARG A 149 -14.66 1.82 3.87
CA ARG A 149 -15.05 0.45 4.22
C ARG A 149 -16.56 0.32 4.42
N ALA A 150 -17.18 1.28 5.10
CA ALA A 150 -18.62 1.30 5.34
C ALA A 150 -19.47 1.42 4.06
N ARG A 151 -18.93 2.05 3.01
CA ARG A 151 -19.61 2.20 1.70
C ARG A 151 -19.33 1.04 0.74
N ALA A 152 -18.31 0.24 1.01
CA ALA A 152 -17.93 -0.84 0.13
C ALA A 152 -18.91 -2.01 0.22
N VAL A 153 -19.06 -2.73 -0.89
CA VAL A 153 -19.95 -3.89 -0.95
C VAL A 153 -19.46 -4.99 0.00
N ALA A 154 -20.39 -5.74 0.60
CA ALA A 154 -20.04 -6.94 1.36
C ALA A 154 -19.31 -7.95 0.46
N VAL A 155 -18.30 -8.61 1.02
CA VAL A 155 -17.51 -9.65 0.36
C VAL A 155 -17.47 -10.91 1.22
N SER A 156 -17.35 -12.08 0.60
CA SER A 156 -17.40 -13.37 1.29
C SER A 156 -16.06 -13.80 1.90
N ASP A 157 -14.94 -13.31 1.38
CA ASP A 157 -13.59 -13.59 1.88
C ASP A 157 -12.89 -12.29 2.26
N TYR A 158 -12.63 -12.15 3.56
CA TYR A 158 -12.18 -10.90 4.15
C TYR A 158 -11.38 -11.07 5.44
N PHE A 159 -10.77 -9.97 5.85
CA PHE A 159 -10.15 -9.78 7.15
C PHE A 159 -10.92 -8.75 7.96
N VAL A 160 -10.78 -8.83 9.27
CA VAL A 160 -11.35 -7.91 10.25
C VAL A 160 -10.24 -7.38 11.13
N ASP A 161 -10.20 -6.07 11.30
CA ASP A 161 -9.30 -5.43 12.25
C ASP A 161 -9.84 -5.58 13.68
N GLN A 162 -9.05 -6.20 14.56
CA GLN A 162 -9.43 -6.56 15.92
C GLN A 162 -8.35 -6.20 16.93
N ARG A 163 -8.73 -6.00 18.20
CA ARG A 163 -7.76 -5.80 19.28
C ARG A 163 -7.23 -7.15 19.76
N TYR A 164 -5.91 -7.28 19.84
CA TYR A 164 -5.24 -8.47 20.36
C TYR A 164 -3.95 -8.07 21.08
N GLU A 165 -3.84 -8.42 22.37
CA GLU A 165 -2.69 -8.12 23.23
C GLU A 165 -2.20 -6.66 23.12
N GLY A 166 -3.14 -5.70 23.11
CA GLY A 166 -2.87 -4.27 23.05
C GLY A 166 -2.65 -3.70 21.64
N GLU A 167 -2.50 -4.54 20.61
CA GLU A 167 -2.33 -4.11 19.22
C GLU A 167 -3.61 -4.25 18.40
N ILE A 168 -3.67 -3.57 17.25
CA ILE A 168 -4.66 -3.86 16.20
C ILE A 168 -4.07 -4.93 15.29
N VAL A 169 -4.80 -6.02 15.05
CA VAL A 169 -4.41 -7.12 14.18
C VAL A 169 -5.43 -7.31 13.06
N ARG A 170 -4.97 -7.72 11.89
CA ARG A 170 -5.80 -8.03 10.74
C ARG A 170 -6.04 -9.54 10.68
N ALA A 171 -7.15 -9.99 11.24
CA ALA A 171 -7.50 -11.41 11.32
C ALA A 171 -8.40 -11.83 10.18
N ARG A 172 -8.11 -12.97 9.54
CA ARG A 172 -8.99 -13.51 8.48
C ARG A 172 -10.23 -14.08 9.14
N TYR A 173 -11.41 -13.72 8.63
CA TYR A 173 -12.65 -14.32 9.10
C TYR A 173 -12.97 -15.56 8.27
N ARG A 174 -13.18 -16.70 8.93
CA ARG A 174 -13.49 -17.97 8.28
C ARG A 174 -14.27 -18.87 9.24
N ASP A 175 -15.38 -19.44 8.77
CA ASP A 175 -16.19 -20.42 9.51
C ASP A 175 -16.57 -19.94 10.93
N GLY A 176 -16.94 -18.66 11.05
CA GLY A 176 -17.31 -18.06 12.34
C GLY A 176 -16.13 -17.60 13.21
N LYS A 177 -14.89 -17.79 12.75
CA LYS A 177 -13.67 -17.60 13.53
C LYS A 177 -12.77 -16.52 12.96
N LEU A 178 -12.02 -15.87 13.84
CA LEU A 178 -10.97 -14.91 13.48
C LEU A 178 -9.61 -15.55 13.63
N LEU A 179 -8.85 -15.60 12.54
CA LEU A 179 -7.61 -16.36 12.43
C LEU A 179 -6.44 -15.45 12.06
N LEU A 180 -5.38 -15.52 12.87
CA LEU A 180 -4.07 -14.93 12.58
C LEU A 180 -3.15 -15.99 11.98
N HIS A 181 -2.63 -15.74 10.77
CA HIS A 181 -1.77 -16.69 10.06
C HIS A 181 -0.32 -16.62 10.55
N LYS A 182 0.19 -17.70 11.12
CA LYS A 182 1.57 -17.80 11.66
C LYS A 182 2.59 -18.31 10.63
N GLY A 183 2.18 -18.55 9.39
CA GLY A 183 2.99 -19.19 8.34
C GLY A 183 2.72 -20.70 8.23
N GLY A 184 2.85 -21.25 7.03
CA GLY A 184 2.46 -22.64 6.72
C GLY A 184 0.97 -22.88 7.05
N ASP A 185 0.65 -24.04 7.61
CA ASP A 185 -0.72 -24.39 8.01
C ASP A 185 -1.03 -24.01 9.48
N ARG A 186 -0.29 -23.05 10.04
CA ARG A 186 -0.45 -22.65 11.45
C ARG A 186 -1.28 -21.39 11.58
N PHE A 187 -2.36 -21.50 12.35
CA PHE A 187 -3.26 -20.40 12.65
C PHE A 187 -3.41 -20.23 14.17
N LEU A 188 -3.60 -18.98 14.59
CA LEU A 188 -4.01 -18.63 15.93
C LEU A 188 -5.43 -18.08 15.86
N GLU A 189 -6.35 -18.77 16.51
CA GLU A 189 -7.70 -18.26 16.72
C GLU A 189 -7.65 -17.18 17.81
N ILE A 190 -8.27 -16.03 17.54
CA ILE A 190 -8.43 -14.94 18.51
C ILE A 190 -9.90 -14.75 18.83
N ARG A 191 -10.20 -14.36 20.06
CA ARG A 191 -11.57 -13.98 20.44
C ARG A 191 -11.93 -12.70 19.71
N GLY A 192 -13.00 -12.73 18.93
CA GLY A 192 -13.60 -11.54 18.33
C GLY A 192 -14.72 -10.98 19.18
N GLY A 193 -14.87 -9.65 19.15
CA GLY A 193 -16.16 -9.01 19.44
C GLY A 193 -17.04 -8.95 18.20
N GLU A 194 -18.22 -8.36 18.36
CA GLU A 194 -19.00 -7.88 17.22
C GLU A 194 -18.16 -6.89 16.40
N PHE A 195 -18.33 -6.89 15.08
CA PHE A 195 -17.63 -5.99 14.19
C PHE A 195 -18.53 -5.54 13.05
N GLY A 196 -18.32 -4.31 12.59
CA GLY A 196 -19.04 -3.72 11.47
C GLY A 196 -18.21 -3.67 10.18
N PRO A 197 -18.84 -3.26 9.06
CA PRO A 197 -18.16 -3.05 7.78
C PRO A 197 -16.90 -2.16 7.86
N GLU A 198 -16.88 -1.19 8.77
CA GLU A 198 -15.76 -0.27 9.02
C GLU A 198 -14.46 -0.95 9.48
N GLN A 199 -14.53 -2.20 9.94
CA GLN A 199 -13.38 -3.01 10.33
C GLN A 199 -12.94 -4.01 9.24
N ILE A 200 -13.71 -4.12 8.16
CA ILE A 200 -13.52 -5.14 7.14
C ILE A 200 -12.55 -4.65 6.06
N SER A 201 -11.63 -5.54 5.65
CA SER A 201 -10.81 -5.36 4.44
C SER A 201 -10.76 -6.65 3.63
N PRO A 202 -10.75 -6.59 2.29
CA PRO A 202 -10.88 -7.77 1.44
C PRO A 202 -9.58 -8.60 1.39
N THR A 203 -9.71 -9.88 1.04
CA THR A 203 -8.56 -10.68 0.56
C THR A 203 -8.16 -10.24 -0.85
N ARG A 204 -7.08 -10.80 -1.40
CA ARG A 204 -6.58 -10.42 -2.74
C ARG A 204 -7.66 -10.57 -3.81
N ASP A 205 -8.40 -11.67 -3.77
CA ASP A 205 -9.27 -12.08 -4.87
C ASP A 205 -10.60 -11.29 -4.86
N THR A 206 -11.04 -10.81 -3.68
CA THR A 206 -12.24 -9.96 -3.55
C THR A 206 -11.93 -8.46 -3.56
N ARG A 207 -10.65 -8.07 -3.57
CA ARG A 207 -10.20 -6.68 -3.40
C ARG A 207 -10.69 -5.74 -4.49
N PHE A 208 -10.63 -6.18 -5.74
CA PHE A 208 -10.95 -5.33 -6.87
C PHE A 208 -12.43 -4.94 -6.88
N ARG A 209 -13.33 -5.93 -6.74
CA ARG A 209 -14.78 -5.72 -6.60
C ARG A 209 -15.11 -4.80 -5.42
N TRP A 210 -14.48 -5.03 -4.27
CA TRP A 210 -14.66 -4.22 -3.07
C TRP A 210 -14.26 -2.75 -3.26
N MET A 211 -13.11 -2.52 -3.90
CA MET A 211 -12.65 -1.19 -4.27
C MET A 211 -13.60 -0.54 -5.29
N GLN A 212 -13.96 -1.28 -6.35
CA GLN A 212 -14.72 -0.77 -7.48
C GLN A 212 -16.14 -0.37 -7.08
N SER A 213 -16.75 -1.03 -6.09
CA SER A 213 -18.09 -0.63 -5.60
C SER A 213 -18.11 0.81 -5.05
N VAL A 214 -16.96 1.31 -4.59
CA VAL A 214 -16.80 2.68 -4.05
C VAL A 214 -16.18 3.62 -5.08
N ILE A 215 -15.03 3.28 -5.65
CA ILE A 215 -14.27 4.18 -6.54
C ILE A 215 -14.97 4.33 -7.90
N ARG A 216 -15.60 3.26 -8.39
CA ARG A 216 -16.28 3.23 -9.70
C ARG A 216 -15.37 3.74 -10.81
N CYS A 217 -14.13 3.25 -10.84
CA CYS A 217 -13.17 3.68 -11.84
C CYS A 217 -13.61 3.23 -13.24
N THR A 218 -13.22 4.02 -14.25
CA THR A 218 -13.48 3.71 -15.66
C THR A 218 -12.26 3.07 -16.33
N HIS A 219 -11.07 3.40 -15.81
CA HIS A 219 -9.80 2.88 -16.28
C HIS A 219 -8.99 2.43 -15.07
N TYR A 220 -8.45 1.22 -15.11
CA TYR A 220 -7.61 0.69 -14.03
C TYR A 220 -6.22 0.34 -14.53
N ILE A 221 -5.18 0.89 -13.92
CA ILE A 221 -3.80 0.62 -14.30
C ILE A 221 -3.30 -0.59 -13.52
N ALA A 222 -3.23 -1.72 -14.21
CA ALA A 222 -2.77 -2.98 -13.66
C ALA A 222 -1.24 -3.08 -13.70
N GLY A 223 -0.66 -3.54 -12.59
CA GLY A 223 0.70 -4.05 -12.54
C GLY A 223 0.84 -5.38 -13.30
N ALA A 224 2.08 -5.76 -13.62
CA ALA A 224 2.38 -6.94 -14.41
C ALA A 224 1.78 -8.25 -13.83
N SER A 225 1.77 -8.40 -12.51
CA SER A 225 1.21 -9.57 -11.82
C SER A 225 -0.27 -9.41 -11.42
N GLU A 226 -0.84 -8.21 -11.54
CA GLU A 226 -2.25 -7.97 -11.17
C GLU A 226 -3.21 -8.47 -12.25
N GLN A 227 -2.74 -8.48 -13.50
CA GLN A 227 -3.51 -9.02 -14.64
C GLN A 227 -3.79 -10.53 -14.49
N ASP A 228 -2.95 -11.26 -13.75
CA ASP A 228 -3.06 -12.71 -13.63
C ASP A 228 -4.21 -13.17 -12.72
N TYR A 229 -4.74 -12.28 -11.87
CA TYR A 229 -5.77 -12.65 -10.89
C TYR A 229 -7.01 -11.76 -10.87
N ILE A 230 -7.01 -10.61 -11.57
CA ILE A 230 -8.22 -9.80 -11.68
C ILE A 230 -9.23 -10.54 -12.57
N ASN A 231 -10.41 -10.82 -12.02
CA ASN A 231 -11.52 -11.33 -12.79
C ASN A 231 -12.22 -10.19 -13.53
N GLU A 232 -11.84 -9.94 -14.78
CA GLU A 232 -12.41 -8.86 -15.60
C GLU A 232 -13.92 -9.01 -15.82
N ALA A 233 -14.46 -10.24 -15.73
CA ALA A 233 -15.90 -10.50 -15.86
C ALA A 233 -16.74 -9.88 -14.74
N ASP A 234 -16.14 -9.57 -13.58
CA ASP A 234 -16.85 -8.92 -12.48
C ASP A 234 -17.07 -7.42 -12.72
N THR A 235 -16.35 -6.82 -13.68
CA THR A 235 -16.35 -5.36 -13.96
C THR A 235 -16.14 -5.09 -15.45
N PRO A 236 -17.04 -5.54 -16.34
CA PRO A 236 -16.88 -5.45 -17.79
C PRO A 236 -16.81 -4.00 -18.31
N GLU A 237 -17.26 -3.03 -17.51
CA GLU A 237 -17.21 -1.61 -17.82
C GLU A 237 -15.83 -0.96 -17.61
N VAL A 238 -14.91 -1.64 -16.92
CA VAL A 238 -13.58 -1.11 -16.60
C VAL A 238 -12.58 -1.44 -17.70
N LYS A 239 -11.89 -0.42 -18.20
CA LYS A 239 -10.76 -0.60 -19.12
C LYS A 239 -9.47 -0.85 -18.34
N PHE A 240 -8.91 -2.05 -18.46
CA PHE A 240 -7.62 -2.38 -17.86
C PHE A 240 -6.47 -1.89 -18.75
N ILE A 241 -5.61 -1.05 -18.16
CA ILE A 241 -4.45 -0.45 -18.82
C ILE A 241 -3.20 -1.06 -18.20
N LYS A 242 -2.31 -1.60 -19.02
CA LYS A 242 -1.04 -2.11 -18.52
C LYS A 242 -0.14 -0.93 -18.13
N ARG A 243 0.46 -0.98 -16.93
CA ARG A 243 1.48 0.01 -16.55
C ARG A 243 2.66 -0.03 -17.53
N ASP A 244 3.30 1.11 -17.70
CA ASP A 244 4.49 1.21 -18.52
C ASP A 244 5.63 0.34 -17.94
N ASN A 245 6.47 -0.21 -18.82
CA ASN A 245 7.63 -1.00 -18.42
C ASN A 245 8.66 -0.11 -17.72
N ILE A 246 9.30 -0.64 -16.67
CA ILE A 246 10.38 0.05 -15.95
C ILE A 246 11.42 -0.97 -15.51
N SER A 247 12.69 -0.66 -15.73
CA SER A 247 13.80 -1.46 -15.23
C SER A 247 13.85 -1.42 -13.71
N ASP A 248 14.41 -2.48 -13.12
CA ASP A 248 14.63 -2.57 -11.67
C ASP A 248 13.33 -2.34 -10.86
N SER A 249 12.19 -2.82 -11.36
CA SER A 249 10.87 -2.42 -10.88
C SER A 249 10.62 -2.59 -9.38
N GLY A 250 11.33 -3.54 -8.73
CA GLY A 250 11.27 -3.78 -7.29
C GLY A 250 12.18 -2.90 -6.43
N LYS A 251 13.01 -2.03 -7.03
CA LYS A 251 13.91 -1.12 -6.32
C LYS A 251 13.23 0.20 -6.01
N ALA A 252 13.77 0.93 -5.05
CA ALA A 252 13.32 2.27 -4.70
C ALA A 252 13.49 3.24 -5.86
N TYR A 253 12.47 4.06 -6.10
CA TYR A 253 12.58 5.25 -6.92
C TYR A 253 13.19 6.38 -6.10
N ILE A 254 14.39 6.83 -6.49
CA ILE A 254 15.18 7.86 -5.79
C ILE A 254 15.69 8.95 -6.74
N GLU A 255 15.10 9.04 -7.92
CA GLU A 255 15.44 10.02 -8.95
C GLU A 255 14.44 11.19 -8.80
N LEU A 256 14.83 12.26 -8.11
CA LEU A 256 14.08 13.52 -8.05
C LEU A 256 14.84 14.62 -8.80
#